data_AF-A0A0K8MG44-F1
#
_entry.id   AF-A0A0K8MG44-F1
#
_cell.length_a   1.000
_cell.length_b   1.000
_cell.length_c   1.000
_cell.angle_alpha   90.00
_cell.angle_beta   90.00
_cell.angle_gamma   90.00
#
_symmetry.space_group_name_H-M   'P 1'
#
loop_
_entity.id
_entity.type
_entity.pdbx_description
1 polymer ?
#
loop_
_entity_poly.entity_id
_entity_poly.type
_entity_poly.pdbx_seq_one_letter_code
_entity_poly.pdbx_strand_id
1 'polypeptide(L)'
;ADQLSERLNALQTAVTATNTTVQATDNWSDTVKALNTFVNTTVPAITLQADKEDAVNQLKKTLADTQADIAADTSLTTDQIKSQTQDATDAYNAAEKAVDGVSTDADVATQLKTGTGNITGTHKPQTPIQGEGGRVDQFKGNITNESEKVRDQVATNLNNKAITADQAQTLNAAIDQAVATAQTAAGNAKNADDINTAQANLETALTAVQTNLAKNVSDNKIDAAQTAALNTIDQDGTLSGQEKASQTAAVNDAASKGKDAVDGTKTADEATTAGKDAVDKIDGIHQHGQPVSDRLPDFEDKIRTAAQGLIDQAKANTNLSQTGLATITAAVNGMRDRLITELKTVTTVVDAETMVSDDQNAFALGQGTGSDVSQAKSQWVNRLYST
;
A
#
# COMPACT_ATOMS: atom_id res chain seq x y z
N ALA A 1 -50.51 36.97 15.45
CA ALA A 1 -51.66 36.97 14.51
C ALA A 1 -51.12 37.35 13.13
N ASP A 2 -51.96 37.59 12.13
CA ASP A 2 -51.48 38.22 10.89
C ASP A 2 -50.93 39.63 11.25
N GLN A 3 -49.66 39.90 10.95
CA GLN A 3 -48.96 41.16 11.27
C GLN A 3 -49.76 42.38 10.77
N LEU A 4 -50.38 42.25 9.59
CA LEU A 4 -51.26 43.26 9.02
C LEU A 4 -52.47 43.56 9.92
N SER A 5 -53.10 42.51 10.46
CA SER A 5 -54.24 42.64 11.38
C SER A 5 -53.84 43.31 12.70
N GLU A 6 -52.62 43.08 13.18
CA GLU A 6 -52.08 43.75 14.38
C GLU A 6 -51.82 45.23 14.14
N ARG A 7 -51.22 45.61 12.99
CA ARG A 7 -51.03 47.02 12.61
C ARG A 7 -52.35 47.75 12.41
N LEU A 8 -53.33 47.11 11.77
CA LEU A 8 -54.67 47.67 11.58
C LEU A 8 -55.37 47.93 12.91
N ASN A 9 -55.30 46.98 13.85
CA ASN A 9 -55.83 47.16 15.19
C ASN A 9 -55.13 48.29 15.95
N ALA A 10 -53.80 48.38 15.87
CA ALA A 10 -53.05 49.47 16.51
C ALA A 10 -53.48 50.85 16.00
N LEU A 11 -53.70 50.99 14.68
CA LEU A 11 -54.22 52.22 14.09
C LEU A 11 -55.64 52.52 14.56
N GLN A 12 -56.52 51.52 14.57
CA GLN A 12 -57.91 51.67 15.04
C GLN A 12 -57.96 52.10 16.51
N THR A 13 -57.12 51.51 17.37
CA THR A 13 -56.99 51.89 18.77
C THR A 13 -56.48 53.32 18.91
N ALA A 14 -55.45 53.71 18.16
CA ALA A 14 -54.89 55.06 18.20
C ALA A 14 -55.89 56.13 17.75
N VAL A 15 -56.65 55.87 16.67
CA VAL A 15 -57.73 56.74 16.19
C VAL A 15 -58.81 56.90 17.26
N THR A 16 -59.25 55.79 17.84
CA THR A 16 -60.30 55.78 18.88
C THR A 16 -59.87 56.59 20.09
N ALA A 17 -58.65 56.37 20.61
CA ALA A 17 -58.11 57.08 21.76
C ALA A 17 -57.95 58.59 21.51
N THR A 18 -57.51 58.96 20.30
CA THR A 18 -57.37 60.38 19.91
C THR A 18 -58.73 61.06 19.84
N ASN A 19 -59.73 60.40 19.23
CA ASN A 19 -61.09 60.91 19.16
C ASN A 19 -61.69 61.13 20.57
N THR A 20 -61.51 60.16 21.48
CA THR A 20 -61.94 60.32 22.87
C THR A 20 -61.26 61.51 23.55
N THR A 21 -59.95 61.70 23.32
CA THR A 21 -59.20 62.83 23.88
C THR A 21 -59.73 64.16 23.36
N VAL A 22 -59.94 64.28 22.04
CA VAL A 22 -60.48 65.50 21.41
C VAL A 22 -61.88 65.83 21.92
N GLN A 23 -62.75 64.83 22.09
CA GLN A 23 -64.10 65.04 22.64
C GLN A 23 -64.11 65.53 24.09
N ALA A 24 -63.02 65.30 24.83
CA ALA A 24 -62.88 65.70 26.23
C ALA A 24 -62.17 67.06 26.43
N THR A 25 -61.71 67.72 25.36
CA THR A 25 -61.05 69.03 25.45
C THR A 25 -62.02 70.20 25.38
N ASP A 26 -61.83 71.21 26.22
CA ASP A 26 -62.65 72.43 26.26
C ASP A 26 -61.99 73.65 25.56
N ASN A 27 -60.83 73.45 24.93
CA ASN A 27 -60.09 74.52 24.25
C ASN A 27 -59.31 74.02 23.01
N TRP A 28 -59.06 74.94 22.07
CA TRP A 28 -58.39 74.63 20.81
C TRP A 28 -56.93 74.22 20.94
N SER A 29 -56.21 74.72 21.96
CA SER A 29 -54.80 74.38 22.16
C SER A 29 -54.62 72.89 22.44
N ASP A 30 -55.45 72.34 23.32
CA ASP A 30 -55.41 70.93 23.68
C ASP A 30 -55.91 70.03 22.54
N THR A 31 -56.95 70.47 21.80
CA THR A 31 -57.39 69.78 20.58
C THR A 31 -56.26 69.69 19.55
N VAL A 32 -55.57 70.80 19.27
CA VAL A 32 -54.44 70.84 18.32
C VAL A 32 -53.29 69.96 18.81
N LYS A 33 -53.00 69.97 20.11
CA LYS A 33 -51.95 69.12 20.70
C LYS A 33 -52.25 67.62 20.53
N ALA A 34 -53.49 67.19 20.78
CA ALA A 34 -53.92 65.80 20.60
C ALA A 34 -53.76 65.34 19.15
N LEU A 35 -54.23 66.16 18.19
CA LEU A 35 -54.10 65.88 16.76
C LEU A 35 -52.63 65.85 16.32
N ASN A 36 -51.82 66.82 16.76
CA ASN A 36 -50.39 66.84 16.45
C ASN A 36 -49.65 65.62 17.01
N THR A 37 -50.03 65.13 18.20
CA THR A 37 -49.44 63.92 18.79
C THR A 37 -49.78 62.69 17.95
N PHE A 38 -51.05 62.56 17.55
CA PHE A 38 -51.49 61.45 16.70
C PHE A 38 -50.75 61.46 15.35
N VAL A 39 -50.74 62.60 14.65
CA VAL A 39 -50.16 62.72 13.31
C VAL A 39 -48.65 62.64 13.31
N ASN A 40 -47.97 63.32 14.24
CA ASN A 40 -46.51 63.46 14.20
C ASN A 40 -45.77 62.41 15.04
N THR A 41 -46.47 61.61 15.84
CA THR A 41 -45.84 60.62 16.73
C THR A 41 -46.49 59.26 16.63
N THR A 42 -47.81 59.16 16.83
CA THR A 42 -48.48 57.86 16.89
C THR A 42 -48.53 57.16 15.53
N VAL A 43 -48.94 57.87 14.47
CA VAL A 43 -48.99 57.29 13.12
C VAL A 43 -47.58 56.89 12.62
N PRO A 44 -46.54 57.75 12.69
CA PRO A 44 -45.19 57.37 12.32
C PRO A 44 -44.64 56.16 13.08
N ALA A 45 -44.95 56.01 14.38
CA ALA A 45 -44.52 54.84 15.14
C ALA A 45 -45.18 53.54 14.66
N ILE A 46 -46.47 53.60 14.26
CA ILE A 46 -47.17 52.46 13.66
C ILE A 46 -46.59 52.14 12.28
N THR A 47 -46.31 53.17 11.47
CA THR A 47 -45.70 53.02 10.14
C THR A 47 -44.30 52.41 10.24
N LEU A 48 -43.43 52.93 11.12
CA LEU A 48 -42.09 52.38 11.34
C LEU A 48 -42.14 50.89 11.73
N GLN A 49 -43.08 50.50 12.59
CA GLN A 49 -43.24 49.11 12.98
C GLN A 49 -43.70 48.23 11.80
N ALA A 50 -44.57 48.75 10.94
CA ALA A 50 -44.98 48.06 9.72
C ALA A 50 -43.80 47.91 8.73
N ASP A 51 -42.98 48.95 8.57
CA ASP A 51 -41.79 48.92 7.72
C ASP A 51 -40.74 47.91 8.22
N LYS A 52 -40.56 47.80 9.55
CA LYS A 52 -39.71 46.76 10.16
C LYS A 52 -40.22 45.36 9.86
N GLU A 53 -41.52 45.12 10.06
CA GLU A 53 -42.15 43.82 9.81
C GLU A 53 -42.03 43.41 8.32
N ASP A 54 -42.24 44.36 7.39
CA ASP A 54 -42.04 44.13 5.96
C ASP A 54 -40.57 43.83 5.62
N ALA A 55 -39.62 44.60 6.15
CA ALA A 55 -38.19 44.38 5.94
C ALA A 55 -37.75 42.99 6.45
N VAL A 56 -38.20 42.55 7.62
CA VAL A 56 -37.91 41.20 8.14
C VAL A 56 -38.50 40.11 7.23
N ASN A 57 -39.72 40.28 6.74
CA ASN A 57 -40.32 39.34 5.79
C ASN A 57 -39.55 39.27 4.46
N GLN A 58 -39.05 40.40 3.96
CA GLN A 58 -38.18 40.44 2.78
C GLN A 58 -36.85 39.72 3.04
N LEU A 59 -36.19 39.97 4.17
CA LEU A 59 -34.96 39.28 4.58
C LEU A 59 -35.17 37.76 4.72
N LYS A 60 -36.33 37.33 5.25
CA LYS A 60 -36.68 35.92 5.39
C LYS A 60 -36.84 35.25 4.02
N LYS A 61 -37.43 35.95 3.06
CA LYS A 61 -37.48 35.49 1.66
C LYS A 61 -36.08 35.40 1.07
N THR A 62 -35.23 36.42 1.26
CA THR A 62 -33.83 36.38 0.81
C THR A 62 -33.05 35.20 1.40
N LEU A 63 -33.26 34.90 2.69
CA LEU A 63 -32.67 33.72 3.32
C LEU A 63 -33.11 32.43 2.62
N ALA A 64 -34.42 32.25 2.40
CA ALA A 64 -34.94 31.06 1.76
C ALA A 64 -34.40 30.89 0.33
N ASP A 65 -34.36 31.97 -0.45
CA ASP A 65 -33.81 31.97 -1.82
C ASP A 65 -32.31 31.61 -1.79
N THR A 66 -31.53 32.23 -0.89
CA THR A 66 -30.08 31.97 -0.76
C THR A 66 -29.81 30.52 -0.31
N GLN A 67 -30.59 29.98 0.62
CA GLN A 67 -30.45 28.59 1.06
C GLN A 67 -30.80 27.60 -0.06
N ALA A 68 -31.78 27.93 -0.90
CA ALA A 68 -32.10 27.13 -2.08
C ALA A 68 -30.95 27.15 -3.11
N ASP A 69 -30.34 28.32 -3.36
CA ASP A 69 -29.18 28.45 -4.23
C ASP A 69 -27.97 27.65 -3.71
N ILE A 70 -27.67 27.76 -2.41
CA ILE A 70 -26.61 26.97 -1.75
C ILE A 70 -26.87 25.47 -1.88
N ALA A 71 -28.10 25.01 -1.65
CA ALA A 71 -28.45 23.60 -1.72
C ALA A 71 -28.41 23.03 -3.14
N ALA A 72 -28.67 23.86 -4.15
CA ALA A 72 -28.62 23.48 -5.56
C ALA A 72 -27.21 23.55 -6.16
N ASP A 73 -26.27 24.22 -5.49
CA ASP A 73 -24.91 24.42 -5.97
C ASP A 73 -24.09 23.12 -5.87
N THR A 74 -23.97 22.45 -7.01
CA THR A 74 -23.23 21.18 -7.11
C THR A 74 -21.72 21.34 -7.00
N SER A 75 -21.18 22.56 -7.11
CA SER A 75 -19.74 22.81 -6.96
C SER A 75 -19.28 22.67 -5.51
N LEU A 76 -20.20 22.78 -4.54
CA LEU A 76 -19.96 22.63 -3.11
C LEU A 76 -20.02 21.18 -2.65
N THR A 77 -19.20 20.86 -1.66
CA THR A 77 -19.32 19.61 -0.89
C THR A 77 -20.50 19.69 0.07
N THR A 78 -20.97 18.52 0.53
CA THR A 78 -22.02 18.44 1.56
C THR A 78 -21.68 19.26 2.80
N ASP A 79 -20.42 19.25 3.24
CA ASP A 79 -19.96 20.02 4.40
C ASP A 79 -19.97 21.54 4.14
N GLN A 80 -19.60 21.96 2.92
CA GLN A 80 -19.66 23.37 2.52
C GLN A 80 -21.10 23.87 2.44
N ILE A 81 -22.03 23.08 1.87
CA ILE A 81 -23.46 23.39 1.85
C ILE A 81 -23.97 23.60 3.27
N LYS A 82 -23.65 22.69 4.19
CA LYS A 82 -24.04 22.79 5.60
C LYS A 82 -23.50 24.05 6.26
N SER A 83 -22.22 24.35 6.07
CA SER A 83 -21.59 25.54 6.63
C SER A 83 -22.22 26.83 6.09
N GLN A 84 -22.38 26.96 4.77
CA GLN A 84 -22.93 28.17 4.16
C GLN A 84 -24.42 28.36 4.50
N THR A 85 -25.18 27.29 4.65
CA THR A 85 -26.59 27.34 5.11
C THR A 85 -26.69 27.89 6.53
N GLN A 86 -25.77 27.49 7.41
CA GLN A 86 -25.68 28.01 8.77
C GLN A 86 -25.27 29.50 8.75
N ASP A 87 -24.24 29.85 7.98
CA ASP A 87 -23.79 31.24 7.83
C ASP A 87 -24.93 32.15 7.33
N ALA A 88 -25.74 31.67 6.36
CA ALA A 88 -26.91 32.40 5.87
C ALA A 88 -27.95 32.63 6.98
N THR A 89 -28.20 31.61 7.81
CA THR A 89 -29.13 31.69 8.95
C THR A 89 -28.64 32.70 9.99
N ASP A 90 -27.35 32.68 10.30
CA ASP A 90 -26.74 33.61 11.24
C ASP A 90 -26.75 35.05 10.71
N ALA A 91 -26.49 35.24 9.41
CA ALA A 91 -26.61 36.53 8.74
C ALA A 91 -28.05 37.08 8.78
N TYR A 92 -29.06 36.22 8.58
CA TYR A 92 -30.46 36.59 8.73
C TYR A 92 -30.79 37.01 10.15
N ASN A 93 -30.43 36.22 11.16
CA ASN A 93 -30.68 36.53 12.57
C ASN A 93 -30.03 37.87 12.98
N ALA A 94 -28.82 38.15 12.47
CA ALA A 94 -28.16 39.42 12.69
C ALA A 94 -28.88 40.59 12.01
N ALA A 95 -29.38 40.40 10.79
CA ALA A 95 -30.12 41.40 10.04
C ALA A 95 -31.49 41.71 10.67
N GLU A 96 -32.22 40.68 11.12
CA GLU A 96 -33.50 40.81 11.84
C GLU A 96 -33.33 41.68 13.09
N LYS A 97 -32.33 41.34 13.93
CA LYS A 97 -31.99 42.13 15.12
C LYS A 97 -31.60 43.57 14.80
N ALA A 98 -30.91 43.80 13.68
CA ALA A 98 -30.53 45.14 13.25
C ALA A 98 -31.74 45.98 12.84
N VAL A 99 -32.68 45.40 12.09
CA VAL A 99 -33.96 46.04 11.71
C VAL A 99 -34.79 46.36 12.95
N ASP A 100 -34.89 45.44 13.91
CA ASP A 100 -35.65 45.68 15.14
C ASP A 100 -35.10 46.86 15.96
N GLY A 101 -33.78 47.09 15.91
CA GLY A 101 -33.08 48.11 16.67
C GLY A 101 -33.20 49.55 16.16
N VAL A 102 -33.71 49.78 14.95
CA VAL A 102 -33.73 51.14 14.37
C VAL A 102 -34.90 52.01 14.84
N SER A 103 -34.78 53.32 14.68
CA SER A 103 -35.81 54.29 15.09
C SER A 103 -36.38 55.15 13.95
N THR A 104 -35.93 54.93 12.72
CA THR A 104 -36.39 55.68 11.53
C THR A 104 -36.57 54.77 10.33
N ASP A 105 -37.48 55.13 9.42
CA ASP A 105 -37.77 54.35 8.20
C ASP A 105 -36.55 54.33 7.25
N ALA A 106 -35.76 55.40 7.23
CA ALA A 106 -34.52 55.47 6.46
C ALA A 106 -33.47 54.46 6.96
N ASP A 107 -33.40 54.27 8.28
CA ASP A 107 -32.54 53.26 8.88
C ASP A 107 -33.05 51.85 8.58
N VAL A 108 -34.38 51.61 8.57
CA VAL A 108 -34.98 50.32 8.17
C VAL A 108 -34.51 49.96 6.76
N ALA A 109 -34.65 50.88 5.80
CA ALA A 109 -34.23 50.65 4.41
C ALA A 109 -32.72 50.36 4.30
N THR A 110 -31.90 51.02 5.12
CA THR A 110 -30.45 50.78 5.18
C THR A 110 -30.11 49.40 5.72
N GLN A 111 -30.77 48.98 6.81
CA GLN A 111 -30.56 47.66 7.40
C GLN A 111 -31.10 46.54 6.51
N LEU A 112 -32.24 46.74 5.84
CA LEU A 112 -32.75 45.80 4.84
C LEU A 112 -31.71 45.58 3.74
N LYS A 113 -31.21 46.65 3.12
CA LYS A 113 -30.19 46.56 2.05
C LYS A 113 -28.91 45.84 2.54
N THR A 114 -28.43 46.20 3.72
CA THR A 114 -27.22 45.61 4.31
C THR A 114 -27.43 44.13 4.62
N GLY A 115 -28.55 43.79 5.25
CA GLY A 115 -28.95 42.42 5.56
C GLY A 115 -29.08 41.55 4.32
N THR A 116 -29.76 42.03 3.28
CA THR A 116 -29.87 41.33 1.99
C THR A 116 -28.48 41.03 1.40
N GLY A 117 -27.57 42.00 1.41
CA GLY A 117 -26.19 41.81 0.94
C GLY A 117 -25.41 40.79 1.76
N ASN A 118 -25.55 40.83 3.09
CA ASN A 118 -24.87 39.90 3.99
C ASN A 118 -25.38 38.47 3.83
N ILE A 119 -26.70 38.28 3.72
CA ILE A 119 -27.33 36.96 3.54
C ILE A 119 -26.92 36.38 2.18
N THR A 120 -27.15 37.11 1.08
CA THR A 120 -26.81 36.61 -0.27
C THR A 120 -25.31 36.37 -0.44
N GLY A 121 -24.46 37.16 0.21
CA GLY A 121 -23.00 37.01 0.17
C GLY A 121 -22.45 35.78 0.91
N THR A 122 -23.28 35.01 1.61
CA THR A 122 -22.83 33.75 2.22
C THR A 122 -22.70 32.62 1.19
N HIS A 123 -23.44 32.69 0.08
CA HIS A 123 -23.31 31.73 -1.02
C HIS A 123 -22.00 31.98 -1.78
N LYS A 124 -21.07 31.02 -1.66
CA LYS A 124 -19.72 31.08 -2.24
C LYS A 124 -19.48 29.86 -3.12
N PRO A 125 -19.89 29.89 -4.40
CA PRO A 125 -19.67 28.79 -5.33
C PRO A 125 -18.18 28.49 -5.51
N GLN A 126 -17.90 27.25 -5.87
CA GLN A 126 -16.55 26.75 -6.20
C GLN A 126 -16.40 26.57 -7.71
N THR A 127 -15.27 26.00 -8.13
CA THR A 127 -15.05 25.59 -9.52
C THR A 127 -16.22 24.71 -9.99
N PRO A 128 -16.89 25.06 -11.11
CA PRO A 128 -17.98 24.27 -11.65
C PRO A 128 -17.60 22.80 -11.86
N ILE A 129 -18.57 21.90 -11.72
CA ILE A 129 -18.33 20.46 -11.92
C ILE A 129 -17.94 20.17 -13.37
N GLN A 130 -18.69 20.72 -14.31
CA GLN A 130 -18.53 20.48 -15.76
C GLN A 130 -17.99 21.72 -16.48
N GLY A 131 -17.55 21.54 -17.73
CA GLY A 131 -17.01 22.60 -18.58
C GLY A 131 -15.48 22.62 -18.62
N GLU A 132 -14.92 23.37 -19.57
CA GLU A 132 -13.47 23.56 -19.70
C GLU A 132 -12.91 24.20 -18.42
N GLY A 133 -11.86 23.61 -17.84
CA GLY A 133 -11.31 24.03 -16.56
C GLY A 133 -12.18 23.71 -15.34
N GLY A 134 -13.32 23.03 -15.53
CA GLY A 134 -14.16 22.51 -14.46
C GLY A 134 -13.50 21.35 -13.71
N ARG A 135 -14.09 20.94 -12.58
CA ARG A 135 -13.51 19.91 -11.70
C ARG A 135 -13.36 18.55 -12.37
N VAL A 136 -14.31 18.16 -13.23
CA VAL A 136 -14.21 16.92 -14.03
C VAL A 136 -13.02 16.98 -14.98
N ASP A 137 -12.80 18.12 -15.64
CA ASP A 137 -11.70 18.31 -16.59
C ASP A 137 -10.34 18.29 -15.87
N GLN A 138 -10.23 19.02 -14.75
CA GLN A 138 -9.06 18.98 -13.87
C GLN A 138 -8.77 17.57 -13.36
N PHE A 139 -9.80 16.84 -12.91
CA PHE A 139 -9.61 15.48 -12.41
C PHE A 139 -9.17 14.51 -13.51
N LYS A 140 -9.67 14.66 -14.75
CA LYS A 140 -9.18 13.89 -15.91
C LYS A 140 -7.71 14.16 -16.20
N GLY A 141 -7.26 15.41 -16.11
CA GLY A 141 -5.84 15.76 -16.18
C GLY A 141 -5.02 15.06 -15.09
N ASN A 142 -5.52 15.07 -13.85
CA ASN A 142 -4.87 14.39 -12.73
C ASN A 142 -4.81 12.86 -12.90
N ILE A 143 -5.86 12.23 -13.45
CA ILE A 143 -5.86 10.78 -13.77
C ILE A 143 -4.68 10.46 -14.69
N THR A 144 -4.50 11.22 -15.77
CA THR A 144 -3.40 11.04 -16.70
C THR A 144 -2.06 11.22 -15.99
N ASN A 145 -1.84 12.36 -15.33
CA ASN A 145 -0.58 12.68 -14.68
C ASN A 145 -0.17 11.65 -13.62
N GLU A 146 -1.08 11.25 -12.72
CA GLU A 146 -0.74 10.32 -11.64
C GLU A 146 -0.56 8.89 -12.14
N SER A 147 -1.35 8.44 -13.12
CA SER A 147 -1.17 7.10 -13.69
C SER A 147 0.12 6.98 -14.51
N GLU A 148 0.51 8.03 -15.24
CA GLU A 148 1.77 8.07 -15.99
C GLU A 148 2.99 7.95 -15.08
N LYS A 149 3.02 8.65 -13.93
CA LYS A 149 4.10 8.50 -12.94
C LYS A 149 4.28 7.04 -12.50
N VAL A 150 3.19 6.32 -12.25
CA VAL A 150 3.25 4.91 -11.84
C VAL A 150 3.70 4.03 -13.01
N ARG A 151 3.27 4.32 -14.25
CA ARG A 151 3.78 3.60 -15.44
C ARG A 151 5.27 3.80 -15.64
N ASP A 152 5.78 5.00 -15.41
CA ASP A 152 7.21 5.30 -15.52
C ASP A 152 8.03 4.51 -14.50
N GLN A 153 7.52 4.33 -13.28
CA GLN A 153 8.14 3.46 -12.28
C GLN A 153 8.15 1.99 -12.74
N VAL A 154 7.06 1.48 -13.30
CA VAL A 154 6.99 0.13 -13.86
C VAL A 154 8.00 -0.04 -15.01
N ALA A 155 8.03 0.91 -15.95
CA ALA A 155 8.95 0.90 -17.09
C ALA A 155 10.42 0.97 -16.65
N THR A 156 10.73 1.80 -15.66
CA THR A 156 12.08 1.90 -15.08
C THR A 156 12.53 0.57 -14.47
N ASN A 157 11.67 -0.08 -13.69
CA ASN A 157 12.00 -1.38 -13.08
C ASN A 157 12.14 -2.49 -14.12
N LEU A 158 11.31 -2.48 -15.17
CA LEU A 158 11.45 -3.41 -16.30
C LEU A 158 12.79 -3.21 -17.02
N ASN A 159 13.16 -1.97 -17.32
CA ASN A 159 14.42 -1.62 -17.99
C ASN A 159 15.65 -2.03 -17.15
N ASN A 160 15.53 -1.90 -15.82
CA ASN A 160 16.56 -2.35 -14.87
C ASN A 160 16.53 -3.86 -14.63
N LYS A 161 15.64 -4.61 -15.30
CA LYS A 161 15.40 -6.05 -15.09
C LYS A 161 15.08 -6.41 -13.63
N ALA A 162 14.55 -5.45 -12.88
CA ALA A 162 14.09 -5.66 -11.52
C ALA A 162 12.73 -6.37 -11.47
N ILE A 163 12.02 -6.39 -12.60
CA ILE A 163 10.79 -7.17 -12.83
C ILE A 163 10.82 -7.81 -14.22
N THR A 164 9.95 -8.80 -14.44
CA THR A 164 9.76 -9.46 -15.74
C THR A 164 8.78 -8.70 -16.64
N ALA A 165 8.74 -9.06 -17.92
CA ALA A 165 7.78 -8.50 -18.87
C ALA A 165 6.32 -8.84 -18.48
N ASP A 166 6.06 -10.07 -18.02
CA ASP A 166 4.73 -10.51 -17.60
C ASP A 166 4.24 -9.76 -16.34
N GLN A 167 5.14 -9.52 -15.39
CA GLN A 167 4.87 -8.68 -14.22
C GLN A 167 4.55 -7.24 -14.63
N ALA A 168 5.35 -6.66 -15.53
CA ALA A 168 5.09 -5.31 -16.05
C ALA A 168 3.76 -5.21 -16.80
N GLN A 169 3.39 -6.24 -17.57
CA GLN A 169 2.10 -6.30 -18.25
C GLN A 169 0.94 -6.34 -17.25
N THR A 170 1.04 -7.17 -16.21
CA THR A 170 0.02 -7.29 -15.17
C THR A 170 -0.18 -5.97 -14.41
N LEU A 171 0.92 -5.30 -14.05
CA LEU A 171 0.87 -4.00 -13.38
C LEU A 171 0.25 -2.93 -14.29
N ASN A 172 0.63 -2.87 -15.57
CA ASN A 172 0.06 -1.92 -16.52
C ASN A 172 -1.44 -2.15 -16.73
N ALA A 173 -1.90 -3.41 -16.80
CA ALA A 173 -3.33 -3.72 -16.89
C ALA A 173 -4.10 -3.25 -15.65
N ALA A 174 -3.51 -3.35 -14.45
CA ALA A 174 -4.11 -2.82 -13.23
C ALA A 174 -4.18 -1.27 -13.24
N ILE A 175 -3.15 -0.59 -13.78
CA ILE A 175 -3.18 0.87 -14.00
C ILE A 175 -4.28 1.23 -15.00
N ASP A 176 -4.39 0.52 -16.12
CA ASP A 176 -5.45 0.73 -17.13
C ASP A 176 -6.84 0.60 -16.51
N GLN A 177 -7.05 -0.42 -15.67
CA GLN A 177 -8.30 -0.64 -14.96
C GLN A 177 -8.62 0.50 -13.97
N ALA A 178 -7.63 0.97 -13.22
CA ALA A 178 -7.77 2.10 -12.30
C ALA A 178 -8.14 3.39 -13.05
N VAL A 179 -7.45 3.66 -14.17
CA VAL A 179 -7.70 4.80 -15.05
C VAL A 179 -9.13 4.74 -15.63
N ALA A 180 -9.54 3.60 -16.19
CA ALA A 180 -10.87 3.43 -16.77
C ALA A 180 -11.99 3.62 -15.71
N THR A 181 -11.77 3.10 -14.51
CA THR A 181 -12.70 3.25 -13.38
C THR A 181 -12.82 4.72 -12.96
N ALA A 182 -11.69 5.41 -12.79
CA ALA A 182 -11.66 6.82 -12.41
C ALA A 182 -12.26 7.73 -13.50
N GLN A 183 -11.99 7.45 -14.78
CA GLN A 183 -12.59 8.19 -15.91
C GLN A 183 -14.11 8.01 -15.97
N THR A 184 -14.60 6.80 -15.71
CA THR A 184 -16.04 6.51 -15.63
C THR A 184 -16.68 7.27 -14.47
N ALA A 185 -16.06 7.24 -13.29
CA ALA A 185 -16.53 7.98 -12.12
C ALA A 185 -16.54 9.49 -12.38
N ALA A 186 -15.49 10.03 -13.00
CA ALA A 186 -15.42 11.44 -13.40
C ALA A 186 -16.54 11.81 -14.39
N GLY A 187 -16.82 10.96 -15.37
CA GLY A 187 -17.92 11.18 -16.34
C GLY A 187 -19.31 11.16 -15.70
N ASN A 188 -19.48 10.42 -14.61
CA ASN A 188 -20.75 10.29 -13.89
C ASN A 188 -20.93 11.26 -12.73
N ALA A 189 -19.88 12.00 -12.36
CA ALA A 189 -19.90 12.90 -11.21
C ALA A 189 -20.90 14.04 -11.42
N LYS A 190 -21.75 14.25 -10.41
CA LYS A 190 -22.79 15.29 -10.42
C LYS A 190 -22.45 16.44 -9.50
N ASN A 191 -21.65 16.19 -8.47
CA ASN A 191 -21.30 17.15 -7.46
C ASN A 191 -19.83 16.99 -7.01
N ALA A 192 -19.46 17.85 -6.07
CA ALA A 192 -18.14 17.91 -5.48
C ALA A 192 -17.66 16.61 -4.80
N ASP A 193 -18.56 15.95 -4.10
CA ASP A 193 -18.25 14.78 -3.28
C ASP A 193 -18.01 13.55 -4.16
N ASP A 194 -18.71 13.44 -5.29
CA ASP A 194 -18.48 12.40 -6.29
C ASP A 194 -17.04 12.47 -6.83
N ILE A 195 -16.53 13.67 -7.14
CA ILE A 195 -15.16 13.88 -7.61
C ILE A 195 -14.15 13.53 -6.53
N ASN A 196 -14.37 14.00 -5.30
CA ASN A 196 -13.48 13.70 -4.17
C ASN A 196 -13.40 12.19 -3.91
N THR A 197 -14.53 11.50 -4.00
CA THR A 197 -14.61 10.04 -3.87
C THR A 197 -13.86 9.33 -5.00
N ALA A 198 -14.06 9.77 -6.24
CA ALA A 198 -13.36 9.21 -7.40
C ALA A 198 -11.84 9.40 -7.30
N GLN A 199 -11.38 10.56 -6.81
CA GLN A 199 -9.97 10.84 -6.59
C GLN A 199 -9.37 9.93 -5.52
N ALA A 200 -10.02 9.78 -4.36
CA ALA A 200 -9.55 8.89 -3.29
C ALA A 200 -9.47 7.41 -3.76
N ASN A 201 -10.43 6.98 -4.58
CA ASN A 201 -10.42 5.64 -5.15
C ASN A 201 -9.28 5.43 -6.15
N LEU A 202 -8.98 6.41 -7.01
CA LEU A 202 -7.83 6.36 -7.92
C LEU A 202 -6.52 6.26 -7.12
N GLU A 203 -6.34 7.10 -6.11
CA GLU A 203 -5.16 7.11 -5.25
C GLU A 203 -4.95 5.75 -4.58
N THR A 204 -6.02 5.18 -4.03
CA THR A 204 -5.98 3.83 -3.43
C THR A 204 -5.57 2.76 -4.46
N ALA A 205 -6.15 2.79 -5.65
CA ALA A 205 -5.85 1.82 -6.69
C ALA A 205 -4.39 1.92 -7.19
N LEU A 206 -3.90 3.14 -7.44
CA LEU A 206 -2.51 3.38 -7.86
C LEU A 206 -1.51 3.05 -6.74
N THR A 207 -1.87 3.25 -5.48
CA THR A 207 -1.06 2.82 -4.33
C THR A 207 -0.95 1.29 -4.28
N ALA A 208 -2.04 0.57 -4.54
CA ALA A 208 -2.01 -0.89 -4.60
C ALA A 208 -1.10 -1.41 -5.73
N VAL A 209 -1.10 -0.75 -6.89
CA VAL A 209 -0.15 -1.06 -7.98
C VAL A 209 1.29 -0.88 -7.53
N GLN A 210 1.61 0.23 -6.85
CA GLN A 210 2.97 0.49 -6.34
C GLN A 210 3.41 -0.54 -5.30
N THR A 211 2.52 -0.96 -4.40
CA THR A 211 2.80 -2.07 -3.47
C THR A 211 3.11 -3.37 -4.22
N ASN A 212 2.33 -3.72 -5.25
CA ASN A 212 2.58 -4.92 -6.04
C ASN A 212 3.88 -4.83 -6.88
N LEU A 213 4.23 -3.64 -7.36
CA LEU A 213 5.53 -3.40 -7.99
C LEU A 213 6.68 -3.68 -7.01
N ALA A 214 6.60 -3.16 -5.78
CA ALA A 214 7.60 -3.41 -4.75
C ALA A 214 7.72 -4.90 -4.41
N LYS A 215 6.60 -5.63 -4.31
CA LYS A 215 6.60 -7.10 -4.12
C LYS A 215 7.34 -7.82 -5.25
N ASN A 216 6.97 -7.54 -6.51
CA ASN A 216 7.64 -8.14 -7.68
C ASN A 216 9.15 -7.87 -7.71
N VAL A 217 9.57 -6.65 -7.32
CA VAL A 217 10.99 -6.29 -7.23
C VAL A 217 11.69 -7.06 -6.11
N SER A 218 11.07 -7.17 -4.94
CA SER A 218 11.61 -7.95 -3.81
C SER A 218 11.74 -9.44 -4.15
N ASP A 219 10.74 -10.03 -4.80
CA ASP A 219 10.79 -11.44 -5.20
C ASP A 219 11.92 -11.72 -6.21
N ASN A 220 12.10 -10.85 -7.20
CA ASN A 220 13.22 -10.98 -8.15
C ASN A 220 14.58 -10.88 -7.45
N LYS A 221 14.72 -10.00 -6.45
CA LYS A 221 15.96 -9.90 -5.65
C LYS A 221 16.20 -11.17 -4.83
N ILE A 222 15.15 -11.75 -4.24
CA ILE A 222 15.23 -13.03 -3.52
C ILE A 222 15.66 -14.14 -4.48
N ASP A 223 15.07 -14.23 -5.68
CA ASP A 223 15.44 -15.22 -6.69
C ASP A 223 16.89 -15.10 -7.16
N ALA A 224 17.36 -13.86 -7.34
CA ALA A 224 18.75 -13.59 -7.69
C ALA A 224 19.71 -14.00 -6.57
N ALA A 225 19.41 -13.65 -5.31
CA ALA A 225 20.21 -14.03 -4.14
C ALA A 225 20.23 -15.55 -3.95
N GLN A 226 19.07 -16.21 -4.07
CA GLN A 226 18.95 -17.66 -4.00
C GLN A 226 19.84 -18.33 -5.05
N THR A 227 19.74 -17.90 -6.31
CA THR A 227 20.55 -18.45 -7.40
C THR A 227 22.05 -18.26 -7.14
N ALA A 228 22.46 -17.08 -6.68
CA ALA A 228 23.85 -16.79 -6.36
C ALA A 228 24.38 -17.65 -5.20
N ALA A 229 23.61 -17.80 -4.12
CA ALA A 229 23.97 -18.62 -2.97
C ALA A 229 24.08 -20.11 -3.35
N LEU A 230 23.12 -20.64 -4.12
CA LEU A 230 23.16 -22.03 -4.60
C LEU A 230 24.39 -22.29 -5.47
N ASN A 231 24.71 -21.38 -6.40
CA ASN A 231 25.91 -21.49 -7.22
C ASN A 231 27.19 -21.45 -6.38
N THR A 232 27.24 -20.60 -5.35
CA THR A 232 28.39 -20.51 -4.44
C THR A 232 28.58 -21.80 -3.66
N ILE A 233 27.49 -22.37 -3.12
CA ILE A 233 27.51 -23.66 -2.41
C ILE A 233 27.94 -24.79 -3.34
N ASP A 234 27.44 -24.83 -4.58
CA ASP A 234 27.79 -25.87 -5.56
C ASP A 234 29.28 -25.82 -5.94
N GLN A 235 29.84 -24.63 -6.10
CA GLN A 235 31.25 -24.43 -6.45
C GLN A 235 32.22 -24.58 -5.27
N ASP A 236 31.74 -24.63 -4.03
CA ASP A 236 32.59 -24.74 -2.85
C ASP A 236 33.20 -26.15 -2.70
N GLY A 237 34.48 -26.29 -3.03
CA GLY A 237 35.23 -27.56 -2.94
C GLY A 237 35.52 -28.03 -1.51
N THR A 238 35.30 -27.20 -0.49
CA THR A 238 35.52 -27.55 0.93
C THR A 238 34.33 -28.29 1.55
N LEU A 239 33.17 -28.26 0.90
CA LEU A 239 31.95 -28.90 1.40
C LEU A 239 31.84 -30.35 0.93
N SER A 240 31.46 -31.24 1.84
CA SER A 240 30.97 -32.59 1.53
C SER A 240 29.63 -32.56 0.81
N GLY A 241 29.25 -33.71 0.24
CA GLY A 241 27.92 -33.86 -0.35
C GLY A 241 26.79 -33.57 0.65
N GLN A 242 26.95 -33.97 1.92
CA GLN A 242 25.96 -33.75 2.97
C GLN A 242 25.88 -32.28 3.39
N GLU A 243 27.02 -31.59 3.51
CA GLU A 243 27.07 -30.15 3.83
C GLU A 243 26.45 -29.32 2.71
N LYS A 244 26.77 -29.62 1.44
CA LYS A 244 26.14 -28.98 0.27
C LYS A 244 24.62 -29.15 0.28
N ALA A 245 24.14 -30.38 0.50
CA ALA A 245 22.71 -30.67 0.57
C ALA A 245 22.01 -29.89 1.70
N SER A 246 22.64 -29.80 2.87
CA SER A 246 22.09 -29.09 4.03
C SER A 246 22.01 -27.58 3.79
N GLN A 247 23.07 -26.96 3.25
CA GLN A 247 23.08 -25.53 2.95
C GLN A 247 22.13 -25.19 1.80
N THR A 248 22.05 -26.04 0.77
CA THR A 248 21.08 -25.89 -0.33
C THR A 248 19.64 -25.90 0.18
N ALA A 249 19.31 -26.82 1.09
CA ALA A 249 17.99 -26.88 1.70
C ALA A 249 17.68 -25.61 2.52
N ALA A 250 18.67 -25.10 3.27
CA ALA A 250 18.52 -23.86 4.04
C ALA A 250 18.30 -22.64 3.14
N VAL A 251 19.04 -22.51 2.02
CA VAL A 251 18.84 -21.42 1.05
C VAL A 251 17.43 -21.45 0.46
N ASN A 252 16.96 -22.63 0.05
CA ASN A 252 15.61 -22.78 -0.50
C ASN A 252 14.51 -22.44 0.52
N ASP A 253 14.67 -22.88 1.77
CA ASP A 253 13.74 -22.56 2.87
C ASP A 253 13.72 -21.06 3.19
N ALA A 254 14.88 -20.41 3.23
CA ALA A 254 14.98 -18.97 3.47
C ALA A 254 14.35 -18.15 2.33
N ALA A 255 14.58 -18.55 1.07
CA ALA A 255 13.95 -17.91 -0.09
C ALA A 255 12.42 -18.05 -0.06
N SER A 256 11.91 -19.26 0.22
CA SER A 256 10.46 -19.49 0.35
C SER A 256 9.85 -18.63 1.44
N LYS A 257 10.42 -18.63 2.65
CA LYS A 257 9.93 -17.81 3.77
C LYS A 257 10.03 -16.31 3.48
N GLY A 258 11.05 -15.90 2.73
CA GLY A 258 11.22 -14.52 2.27
C GLY A 258 10.07 -14.08 1.37
N LYS A 259 9.73 -14.89 0.37
CA LYS A 259 8.60 -14.63 -0.54
C LYS A 259 7.26 -14.60 0.20
N ASP A 260 7.02 -15.56 1.09
CA ASP A 260 5.81 -15.56 1.92
C ASP A 260 5.69 -14.28 2.77
N ALA A 261 6.81 -13.78 3.31
CA ALA A 261 6.84 -12.53 4.06
C ALA A 261 6.54 -11.32 3.18
N VAL A 262 7.11 -11.25 1.96
CA VAL A 262 6.84 -10.20 0.96
C VAL A 262 5.36 -10.21 0.56
N ASP A 263 4.78 -11.37 0.30
CA ASP A 263 3.38 -11.53 -0.07
C ASP A 263 2.42 -11.00 1.00
N GLY A 264 2.76 -11.20 2.28
CA GLY A 264 1.97 -10.74 3.43
C GLY A 264 1.96 -9.22 3.67
N THR A 265 2.78 -8.44 2.97
CA THR A 265 2.90 -6.99 3.18
C THR A 265 1.75 -6.19 2.58
N LYS A 266 1.47 -5.02 3.15
CA LYS A 266 0.36 -4.12 2.73
C LYS A 266 0.85 -2.84 2.07
N THR A 267 2.11 -2.48 2.30
CA THR A 267 2.72 -1.26 1.76
C THR A 267 3.99 -1.59 0.99
N ALA A 268 4.39 -0.70 0.07
CA ALA A 268 5.62 -0.83 -0.70
C ALA A 268 6.88 -0.84 0.20
N ASP A 269 6.89 -0.07 1.28
CA ASP A 269 8.01 0.00 2.22
C ASP A 269 8.18 -1.29 3.02
N GLU A 270 7.07 -1.88 3.48
CA GLU A 270 7.07 -3.20 4.12
C GLU A 270 7.59 -4.27 3.14
N ALA A 271 7.11 -4.29 1.89
CA ALA A 271 7.55 -5.24 0.87
C ALA A 271 9.05 -5.13 0.59
N THR A 272 9.56 -3.89 0.52
CA THR A 272 10.98 -3.61 0.30
C THR A 272 11.83 -4.08 1.48
N THR A 273 11.36 -3.83 2.71
CA THR A 273 12.05 -4.25 3.94
C THR A 273 12.08 -5.78 4.06
N ALA A 274 10.95 -6.44 3.85
CA ALA A 274 10.87 -7.91 3.88
C ALA A 274 11.78 -8.56 2.83
N GLY A 275 11.82 -7.98 1.62
CA GLY A 275 12.72 -8.44 0.55
C GLY A 275 14.19 -8.29 0.93
N LYS A 276 14.58 -7.16 1.53
CA LYS A 276 15.94 -6.94 2.02
C LYS A 276 16.32 -7.95 3.11
N ASP A 277 15.46 -8.14 4.10
CA ASP A 277 15.71 -9.07 5.20
C ASP A 277 15.85 -10.52 4.71
N ALA A 278 15.09 -10.90 3.68
CA ALA A 278 15.19 -12.21 3.04
C ALA A 278 16.53 -12.39 2.31
N VAL A 279 16.96 -11.39 1.53
CA VAL A 279 18.26 -11.40 0.84
C VAL A 279 19.41 -11.50 1.86
N ASP A 280 19.41 -10.67 2.91
CA ASP A 280 20.45 -10.68 3.93
C ASP A 280 20.55 -12.05 4.63
N LYS A 281 19.41 -12.74 4.85
CA LYS A 281 19.38 -14.11 5.37
C LYS A 281 19.98 -15.11 4.39
N ILE A 282 19.61 -15.05 3.12
CA ILE A 282 20.12 -15.96 2.09
C ILE A 282 21.64 -15.83 1.95
N ASP A 283 22.13 -14.59 1.85
CA ASP A 283 23.55 -14.29 1.70
C ASP A 283 24.37 -14.78 2.91
N GLY A 284 23.76 -14.88 4.10
CA GLY A 284 24.41 -15.38 5.32
C GLY A 284 24.46 -16.91 5.47
N ILE A 285 23.80 -17.69 4.60
CA ILE A 285 23.69 -19.15 4.78
C ILE A 285 24.97 -19.88 4.38
N HIS A 286 25.66 -19.42 3.33
CA HIS A 286 26.84 -20.13 2.84
C HIS A 286 27.97 -20.07 3.89
N GLN A 287 28.46 -21.24 4.27
CA GLN A 287 29.59 -21.40 5.20
C GLN A 287 30.57 -22.40 4.61
N HIS A 288 31.87 -22.09 4.64
CA HIS A 288 32.89 -23.02 4.18
C HIS A 288 33.02 -24.23 5.11
N GLY A 289 33.37 -25.38 4.52
CA GLY A 289 33.69 -26.60 5.24
C GLY A 289 35.17 -26.67 5.63
N GLN A 290 35.58 -27.83 6.16
CA GLN A 290 37.00 -28.13 6.37
C GLN A 290 37.69 -28.34 5.02
N PRO A 291 38.87 -27.74 4.77
CA PRO A 291 39.65 -27.99 3.57
C PRO A 291 39.89 -29.49 3.34
N VAL A 292 39.93 -29.90 2.07
CA VAL A 292 40.18 -31.30 1.72
C VAL A 292 41.49 -31.82 2.32
N SER A 293 42.51 -30.97 2.43
CA SER A 293 43.81 -31.29 3.06
C SER A 293 43.66 -31.78 4.49
N ASP A 294 42.73 -31.20 5.24
CA ASP A 294 42.55 -31.46 6.67
C ASP A 294 41.70 -32.73 6.87
N ARG A 295 40.92 -33.10 5.85
CA ARG A 295 40.09 -34.31 5.82
C ARG A 295 40.81 -35.52 5.21
N LEU A 296 41.91 -35.32 4.49
CA LEU A 296 42.69 -36.39 3.85
C LEU A 296 43.10 -37.51 4.82
N PRO A 297 43.60 -37.24 6.05
CA PRO A 297 43.97 -38.30 6.98
C PRO A 297 42.82 -39.27 7.28
N ASP A 298 41.61 -38.76 7.50
CA ASP A 298 40.42 -39.58 7.76
C ASP A 298 40.02 -40.41 6.53
N PHE A 299 40.14 -39.84 5.34
CA PHE A 299 39.89 -40.55 4.08
C PHE A 299 40.93 -41.66 3.84
N GLU A 300 42.21 -41.40 4.09
CA GLU A 300 43.27 -42.42 4.01
C GLU A 300 43.00 -43.59 4.98
N ASP A 301 42.59 -43.28 6.21
CA ASP A 301 42.32 -44.30 7.23
C ASP A 301 41.14 -45.20 6.88
N LYS A 302 40.12 -44.67 6.19
CA LYS A 302 39.03 -45.48 5.62
C LYS A 302 39.54 -46.49 4.58
N ILE A 303 40.45 -46.07 3.70
CA ILE A 303 41.08 -46.95 2.70
C ILE A 303 41.98 -47.99 3.38
N ARG A 304 42.81 -47.58 4.35
CA ARG A 304 43.67 -48.50 5.13
C ARG A 304 42.84 -49.57 5.84
N THR A 305 41.74 -49.17 6.45
CA THR A 305 40.82 -50.07 7.16
C THR A 305 40.18 -51.08 6.22
N ALA A 306 39.69 -50.63 5.05
CA ALA A 306 39.11 -51.52 4.05
C ALA A 306 40.12 -52.54 3.52
N ALA A 307 41.33 -52.10 3.20
CA ALA A 307 42.43 -52.98 2.78
C ALA A 307 42.81 -54.00 3.87
N GLN A 308 42.88 -53.56 5.13
CA GLN A 308 43.19 -54.44 6.26
C GLN A 308 42.09 -55.49 6.47
N GLY A 309 40.82 -55.11 6.35
CA GLY A 309 39.69 -56.04 6.42
C GLY A 309 39.79 -57.15 5.36
N LEU A 310 40.21 -56.81 4.14
CA LEU A 310 40.45 -57.81 3.10
C LEU A 310 41.64 -58.74 3.47
N ILE A 311 42.77 -58.18 3.93
CA ILE A 311 43.91 -58.99 4.38
C ILE A 311 43.50 -59.97 5.49
N ASP A 312 42.65 -59.55 6.42
CA ASP A 312 42.19 -60.41 7.51
C ASP A 312 41.25 -61.52 7.01
N GLN A 313 40.44 -61.26 5.97
CA GLN A 313 39.70 -62.32 5.27
C GLN A 313 40.64 -63.32 4.58
N ALA A 314 41.74 -62.85 3.95
CA ALA A 314 42.75 -63.76 3.40
C ALA A 314 43.36 -64.65 4.48
N LYS A 315 43.71 -64.09 5.65
CA LYS A 315 44.27 -64.85 6.78
C LYS A 315 43.29 -65.88 7.33
N ALA A 316 42.00 -65.57 7.34
CA ALA A 316 40.96 -66.47 7.83
C ALA A 316 40.65 -67.62 6.86
N ASN A 317 41.05 -67.51 5.59
CA ASN A 317 40.82 -68.57 4.60
C ASN A 317 41.85 -69.70 4.76
N THR A 318 41.41 -70.81 5.35
CA THR A 318 42.24 -71.99 5.64
C THR A 318 42.70 -72.76 4.40
N ASN A 319 42.18 -72.45 3.21
CA ASN A 319 42.56 -73.11 1.96
C ASN A 319 43.75 -72.42 1.27
N LEU A 320 44.19 -71.25 1.76
CA LEU A 320 45.36 -70.53 1.24
C LEU A 320 46.66 -71.12 1.80
N SER A 321 47.64 -71.35 0.92
CA SER A 321 49.01 -71.66 1.34
C SER A 321 49.68 -70.43 1.98
N GLN A 322 50.74 -70.65 2.77
CA GLN A 322 51.52 -69.54 3.37
C GLN A 322 52.08 -68.59 2.31
N THR A 323 52.55 -69.14 1.17
CA THR A 323 53.02 -68.35 0.02
C THR A 323 51.88 -67.59 -0.66
N GLY A 324 50.70 -68.19 -0.77
CA GLY A 324 49.49 -67.55 -1.31
C GLY A 324 49.03 -66.38 -0.44
N LEU A 325 48.98 -66.57 0.88
CA LEU A 325 48.65 -65.51 1.84
C LEU A 325 49.64 -64.34 1.77
N ALA A 326 50.94 -64.62 1.67
CA ALA A 326 51.97 -63.59 1.52
C ALA A 326 51.79 -62.79 0.21
N THR A 327 51.43 -63.47 -0.87
CA THR A 327 51.20 -62.86 -2.19
C THR A 327 49.98 -61.94 -2.18
N ILE A 328 48.85 -62.40 -1.65
CA ILE A 328 47.63 -61.60 -1.52
C ILE A 328 47.87 -60.39 -0.62
N THR A 329 48.53 -60.58 0.52
CA THR A 329 48.84 -59.48 1.45
C THR A 329 49.70 -58.40 0.79
N ALA A 330 50.73 -58.78 0.04
CA ALA A 330 51.58 -57.83 -0.68
C ALA A 330 50.80 -57.06 -1.76
N ALA A 331 49.94 -57.75 -2.52
CA ALA A 331 49.12 -57.14 -3.55
C ALA A 331 48.08 -56.15 -3.00
N VAL A 332 47.39 -56.51 -1.90
CA VAL A 332 46.42 -55.62 -1.24
C VAL A 332 47.12 -54.37 -0.67
N ASN A 333 48.29 -54.53 -0.03
CA ASN A 333 49.08 -53.39 0.43
C ASN A 333 49.52 -52.47 -0.73
N GLY A 334 49.98 -53.04 -1.84
CA GLY A 334 50.35 -52.26 -3.03
C GLY A 334 49.17 -51.50 -3.65
N MET A 335 47.99 -52.12 -3.70
CA MET A 335 46.76 -51.44 -4.15
C MET A 335 46.38 -50.31 -3.20
N ARG A 336 46.37 -50.54 -1.88
CA ARG A 336 46.11 -49.52 -0.88
C ARG A 336 47.03 -48.31 -1.05
N ASP A 337 48.34 -48.53 -1.22
CA ASP A 337 49.31 -47.44 -1.34
C ASP A 337 49.10 -46.63 -2.65
N ARG A 338 48.72 -47.31 -3.73
CA ARG A 338 48.33 -46.67 -4.98
C ARG A 338 47.06 -45.82 -4.83
N LEU A 339 46.01 -46.37 -4.22
CA LEU A 339 44.74 -45.66 -4.01
C LEU A 339 44.92 -44.43 -3.11
N ILE A 340 45.73 -44.54 -2.05
CA ILE A 340 46.10 -43.40 -1.20
C ILE A 340 46.87 -42.34 -2.02
N THR A 341 47.74 -42.75 -2.94
CA THR A 341 48.45 -41.82 -3.82
C THR A 341 47.50 -41.08 -4.76
N GLU A 342 46.53 -41.79 -5.34
CA GLU A 342 45.48 -41.20 -6.19
C GLU A 342 44.60 -40.23 -5.38
N LEU A 343 44.17 -40.63 -4.17
CA LEU A 343 43.37 -39.80 -3.26
C LEU A 343 44.06 -38.47 -2.93
N LYS A 344 45.38 -38.44 -2.75
CA LYS A 344 46.13 -37.21 -2.46
C LYS A 344 46.11 -36.17 -3.59
N THR A 345 45.63 -36.53 -4.78
CA THR A 345 45.54 -35.62 -5.93
C THR A 345 44.20 -34.89 -6.05
N VAL A 346 43.20 -35.27 -5.25
CA VAL A 346 41.87 -34.64 -5.29
C VAL A 346 41.92 -33.21 -4.76
N THR A 347 41.09 -32.35 -5.35
CA THR A 347 41.03 -30.92 -4.99
C THR A 347 39.71 -30.55 -4.30
N THR A 348 38.72 -31.44 -4.31
CA THR A 348 37.44 -31.24 -3.64
C THR A 348 37.14 -32.36 -2.67
N VAL A 349 36.38 -32.05 -1.64
CA VAL A 349 35.90 -33.04 -0.67
C VAL A 349 34.97 -34.07 -1.31
N VAL A 350 34.09 -33.65 -2.22
CA VAL A 350 33.14 -34.56 -2.89
C VAL A 350 33.86 -35.61 -3.74
N ASP A 351 34.92 -35.20 -4.46
CA ASP A 351 35.76 -36.14 -5.21
C ASP A 351 36.44 -37.13 -4.27
N ALA A 352 36.97 -36.65 -3.13
CA ALA A 352 37.56 -37.50 -2.11
C ALA A 352 36.56 -38.51 -1.54
N GLU A 353 35.33 -38.08 -1.22
CA GLU A 353 34.25 -38.95 -0.73
C GLU A 353 33.88 -40.03 -1.74
N THR A 354 33.77 -39.65 -3.02
CA THR A 354 33.44 -40.57 -4.12
C THR A 354 34.56 -41.59 -4.32
N MET A 355 35.82 -41.14 -4.36
CA MET A 355 36.97 -42.03 -4.49
C MET A 355 37.07 -43.01 -3.32
N VAL A 356 36.94 -42.55 -2.08
CA VAL A 356 36.99 -43.44 -0.91
C VAL A 356 35.84 -44.45 -0.92
N SER A 357 34.64 -44.04 -1.30
CA SER A 357 33.50 -44.97 -1.44
C SER A 357 33.78 -46.04 -2.49
N ASP A 358 34.29 -45.65 -3.66
CA ASP A 358 34.67 -46.58 -4.74
C ASP A 358 35.77 -47.54 -4.31
N ASP A 359 36.76 -47.06 -3.55
CA ASP A 359 37.87 -47.83 -3.02
C ASP A 359 37.43 -48.82 -1.94
N GLN A 360 36.52 -48.42 -1.04
CA GLN A 360 35.92 -49.32 -0.06
C GLN A 360 35.13 -50.44 -0.75
N ASN A 361 34.37 -50.12 -1.79
CA ASN A 361 33.64 -51.09 -2.59
C ASN A 361 34.57 -52.05 -3.34
N ALA A 362 35.72 -51.57 -3.81
CA ALA A 362 36.74 -52.41 -4.45
C ALA A 362 37.23 -53.54 -3.53
N PHE A 363 37.47 -53.23 -2.25
CA PHE A 363 37.95 -54.19 -1.27
C PHE A 363 36.87 -55.18 -0.76
N ALA A 364 35.59 -54.98 -1.11
CA ALA A 364 34.47 -55.79 -0.62
C ALA A 364 34.19 -57.10 -1.42
N LEU A 365 35.12 -57.58 -2.26
CA LEU A 365 35.03 -58.86 -3.00
C LEU A 365 33.73 -59.09 -3.81
N GLY A 366 33.22 -58.04 -4.46
CA GLY A 366 32.31 -58.20 -5.60
C GLY A 366 30.82 -58.38 -5.30
N GLN A 367 30.21 -57.45 -4.57
CA GLN A 367 28.76 -57.21 -4.67
C GLN A 367 28.39 -55.84 -5.27
N GLY A 368 29.31 -55.16 -5.95
CA GLY A 368 29.19 -53.73 -6.22
C GLY A 368 28.25 -53.34 -7.37
N THR A 369 27.14 -52.68 -7.04
CA THR A 369 26.35 -51.77 -7.90
C THR A 369 27.02 -50.37 -8.01
N GLY A 370 28.36 -50.30 -7.94
CA GLY A 370 29.15 -49.05 -7.87
C GLY A 370 29.50 -48.46 -9.24
N SER A 371 30.28 -47.37 -9.25
CA SER A 371 30.77 -46.71 -10.47
C SER A 371 31.55 -47.68 -11.39
N ASP A 372 31.71 -47.35 -12.67
CA ASP A 372 32.51 -48.17 -13.60
C ASP A 372 33.95 -48.38 -13.10
N VAL A 373 34.50 -47.36 -12.42
CA VAL A 373 35.82 -47.41 -11.78
C VAL A 373 35.81 -48.38 -10.60
N SER A 374 34.77 -48.33 -9.76
CA SER A 374 34.58 -49.27 -8.65
C SER A 374 34.49 -50.71 -9.15
N GLN A 375 33.71 -50.98 -10.20
CA GLN A 375 33.58 -52.31 -10.79
C GLN A 375 34.91 -52.83 -11.36
N ALA A 376 35.67 -51.99 -12.08
CA ALA A 376 36.98 -52.37 -12.58
C ALA A 376 37.95 -52.72 -11.45
N LYS A 377 37.94 -51.95 -10.36
CA LYS A 377 38.75 -52.20 -9.15
C LYS A 377 38.32 -53.50 -8.46
N SER A 378 37.02 -53.74 -8.27
CA SER A 378 36.51 -55.00 -7.69
C SER A 378 36.83 -56.23 -8.53
N GLN A 379 36.76 -56.14 -9.87
CA GLN A 379 37.12 -57.26 -10.75
C GLN A 379 38.59 -57.67 -10.60
N TRP A 380 39.49 -56.70 -10.42
CA TRP A 380 40.90 -56.98 -10.17
C TRP A 380 41.08 -57.71 -8.84
N VAL A 381 40.43 -57.25 -7.76
CA VAL A 381 40.48 -57.88 -6.44
C VAL A 381 39.90 -59.31 -6.50
N ASN A 382 38.79 -59.52 -7.21
CA ASN A 382 38.19 -60.85 -7.40
C ASN A 382 39.12 -61.81 -8.13
N ARG A 383 39.82 -61.36 -9.20
CA ARG A 383 40.81 -62.20 -9.89
C ARG A 383 41.92 -62.65 -8.95
N LEU A 384 42.37 -61.75 -8.08
CA LEU A 384 43.42 -62.01 -7.10
C LEU A 384 43.01 -63.04 -6.03
N TYR A 385 41.72 -63.11 -5.69
CA TYR A 385 41.15 -64.06 -4.72
C TYR A 385 40.70 -65.39 -5.34
N SER A 386 40.49 -65.43 -6.66
CA SER A 386 40.04 -66.63 -7.40
C SER A 386 41.18 -67.58 -7.82
N THR A 387 42.44 -67.20 -7.58
CA THR A 387 43.66 -67.97 -7.83
C THR A 387 44.28 -68.42 -6.52
#